data_AF-G5H6K5-F1
#
_entry.id   AF-G5H6K5-F1
#
_cell.length_a   1.000
_cell.length_b   1.000
_cell.length_c   1.000
_cell.angle_alpha   90.00
_cell.angle_beta   90.00
_cell.angle_gamma   90.00
#
_symmetry.space_group_name_H-M   'P 1'
#
loop_
_entity.id
_entity.type
_entity.pdbx_description
1 polymer ?
#
loop_
_entity_poly.entity_id
_entity_poly.type
_entity_poly.pdbx_seq_one_letter_code
_entity_poly.pdbx_strand_id
1 'polypeptide(L)'
;MQNVNNVTLIRKEACCGCSACASCCPVGAIGMRADFEGYLYPQIDPERCTNCGLCLRTCRSLPFYTAPQTVYACRSRDTGLRARSSSGGAFTALARQVIARGGYVCGAGYVDGCGEVRHLLARDETALDNLRRSK
;
A
#
# COMPACT_ATOMS: atom_id res chain seq x y z
N MET A 1 15.39 -23.68 24.32
CA MET A 1 14.24 -23.10 23.60
C MET A 1 14.82 -22.13 22.57
N GLN A 2 14.62 -22.36 21.28
CA GLN A 2 15.10 -21.41 20.26
C GLN A 2 14.31 -20.11 20.40
N ASN A 3 15.01 -18.98 20.57
CA ASN A 3 14.41 -17.66 20.53
C ASN A 3 13.89 -17.40 19.11
N VAL A 4 12.59 -17.56 18.92
CA VAL A 4 11.91 -17.26 17.67
C VAL A 4 12.00 -15.75 17.43
N ASN A 5 12.66 -15.35 16.33
CA ASN A 5 12.84 -13.94 15.97
C ASN A 5 12.51 -13.75 14.49
N ASN A 6 11.24 -14.01 14.15
CA ASN A 6 10.74 -13.96 12.79
C ASN A 6 9.23 -13.69 12.76
N VAL A 7 8.63 -13.63 11.57
CA VAL A 7 7.24 -13.17 11.34
C VAL A 7 6.16 -14.06 11.96
N THR A 8 6.48 -15.26 12.49
CA THR A 8 5.49 -16.06 13.24
C THR A 8 5.00 -15.37 14.52
N LEU A 9 5.71 -14.36 15.02
CA LEU A 9 5.26 -13.52 16.14
C LEU A 9 4.11 -12.57 15.76
N ILE A 10 3.83 -12.38 14.47
CA ILE A 10 2.76 -11.52 14.00
C ILE A 10 1.47 -12.33 13.91
N ARG A 11 0.46 -11.93 14.70
CA ARG A 11 -0.88 -12.53 14.64
C ARG A 11 -1.52 -12.30 13.27
N LYS A 12 -2.29 -13.28 12.80
CA LYS A 12 -2.98 -13.24 11.49
C LYS A 12 -3.82 -11.97 11.35
N GLU A 13 -4.59 -11.63 12.39
CA GLU A 13 -5.45 -10.44 12.46
C GLU A 13 -4.69 -9.10 12.29
N ALA A 14 -3.39 -9.06 12.60
CA ALA A 14 -2.57 -7.87 12.45
C ALA A 14 -1.87 -7.81 11.08
N CYS A 15 -1.84 -8.91 10.32
CA CYS A 15 -1.14 -8.99 9.05
C CYS A 15 -2.02 -8.45 7.91
N CYS A 16 -1.48 -7.52 7.13
CA CYS A 16 -2.16 -6.96 5.95
C CYS A 16 -1.71 -7.58 4.62
N GLY A 17 -0.97 -8.68 4.65
CA GLY A 17 -0.57 -9.43 3.45
C GLY A 17 0.39 -8.72 2.49
N CYS A 18 1.04 -7.61 2.89
CA CYS A 18 1.84 -6.77 2.00
C CYS A 18 3.15 -7.37 1.43
N SER A 19 3.49 -8.62 1.78
CA SER A 19 4.67 -9.35 1.31
C SER A 19 6.05 -8.72 1.60
N ALA A 20 6.13 -7.64 2.40
CA ALA A 20 7.39 -7.00 2.76
C ALA A 20 8.35 -7.96 3.49
N CYS A 21 7.81 -8.81 4.37
CA CYS A 21 8.57 -9.82 5.11
C CYS A 21 9.20 -10.88 4.20
N ALA A 22 8.50 -11.30 3.15
CA ALA A 22 9.03 -12.21 2.13
C ALA A 22 10.11 -11.52 1.30
N SER A 23 9.84 -10.29 0.84
CA SER A 23 10.74 -9.51 -0.01
C SER A 23 12.07 -9.18 0.67
N CYS A 24 12.07 -8.91 1.98
CA CYS A 24 13.28 -8.58 2.72
C CYS A 24 14.05 -9.81 3.23
N CYS A 25 13.57 -11.03 3.03
CA CYS A 25 14.18 -12.23 3.57
C CYS A 25 15.44 -12.61 2.77
N PRO A 26 16.66 -12.50 3.34
CA PRO A 26 17.90 -12.69 2.57
C PRO A 26 18.13 -14.15 2.15
N VAL A 27 17.50 -15.09 2.86
CA VAL A 27 17.62 -16.54 2.63
C VAL A 27 16.37 -17.12 1.96
N GLY A 28 15.39 -16.28 1.60
CA GLY A 28 14.15 -16.70 0.94
C GLY A 28 13.30 -17.70 1.74
N ALA A 29 13.38 -17.69 3.07
CA ALA A 29 12.69 -18.62 3.97
C ALA A 29 11.20 -18.32 4.16
N ILE A 30 10.65 -17.28 3.54
CA ILE A 30 9.26 -16.85 3.72
C ILE A 30 8.56 -16.89 2.36
N GLY A 31 7.56 -17.77 2.23
CA GLY A 31 6.61 -17.78 1.12
C GLY A 31 5.30 -17.08 1.50
N MET A 32 4.59 -16.50 0.53
CA MET A 32 3.25 -15.96 0.75
C MET A 32 2.22 -16.96 0.23
N ARG A 33 1.29 -17.39 1.08
CA ARG A 33 0.22 -18.33 0.71
C ARG A 33 -1.14 -17.73 0.97
N ALA A 34 -2.04 -17.94 0.02
CA ALA A 34 -3.44 -17.57 0.15
C ALA A 34 -4.12 -18.48 1.18
N ASP A 35 -5.00 -17.92 2.00
CA ASP A 35 -5.99 -18.69 2.74
C ASP A 35 -7.23 -18.97 1.87
N PHE A 36 -8.29 -19.52 2.48
CA PHE A 36 -9.51 -19.89 1.77
C PHE A 36 -10.26 -18.70 1.16
N GLU A 37 -10.03 -17.47 1.66
CA GLU A 37 -10.62 -16.24 1.14
C GLU A 37 -9.72 -15.56 0.10
N GLY A 38 -8.52 -16.12 -0.15
CA GLY A 38 -7.55 -15.58 -1.09
C GLY A 38 -6.55 -14.58 -0.47
N TYR A 39 -6.64 -14.28 0.83
CA TYR A 39 -5.72 -13.35 1.48
C TYR A 39 -4.34 -13.99 1.69
N LEU A 40 -3.29 -13.27 1.33
CA LEU A 40 -1.91 -13.76 1.41
C LEU A 40 -1.32 -13.61 2.83
N TYR A 41 -0.79 -14.69 3.38
CA TYR A 41 -0.09 -14.72 4.66
C TYR A 41 1.30 -15.35 4.54
N PRO A 42 2.27 -14.91 5.38
CA PRO A 42 3.60 -15.48 5.36
C PRO A 42 3.61 -16.89 5.96
N GLN A 43 4.26 -17.82 5.28
CA GLN A 43 4.61 -19.15 5.79
C GLN A 43 6.13 -19.28 5.80
N ILE A 44 6.68 -19.67 6.95
CA ILE A 44 8.12 -19.84 7.14
C ILE A 44 8.54 -21.28 6.88
N ASP A 45 9.64 -21.44 6.14
CA ASP A 45 10.45 -22.63 6.11
C ASP A 45 11.45 -22.60 7.30
N PRO A 46 11.27 -23.45 8.32
CA PRO A 46 12.10 -23.42 9.52
C PRO A 46 13.54 -23.88 9.27
N GLU A 47 13.79 -24.69 8.23
CA GLU A 47 15.13 -25.21 7.93
C GLU A 47 16.01 -24.13 7.29
N ARG A 48 15.40 -23.18 6.59
CA ARG A 48 16.09 -22.05 5.95
C ARG A 48 16.14 -20.80 6.84
N CYS A 49 15.25 -20.68 7.82
CA CYS A 49 15.13 -19.49 8.64
C CYS A 49 16.30 -19.32 9.62
N THR A 50 17.05 -18.24 9.47
CA THR A 50 18.19 -17.90 10.35
C THR A 50 17.79 -17.10 11.60
N ASN A 51 16.49 -16.81 11.81
CA ASN A 51 15.99 -15.97 12.92
C ASN A 51 16.65 -14.57 12.99
N CYS A 52 17.00 -13.97 11.85
CA CYS A 52 17.66 -12.67 11.78
C CYS A 52 16.76 -11.44 12.12
N GLY A 53 15.44 -11.63 12.26
CA GLY A 53 14.48 -10.58 12.64
C GLY A 53 14.19 -9.50 11.59
N LEU A 54 14.78 -9.57 10.37
CA LEU A 54 14.53 -8.58 9.30
C LEU A 54 13.04 -8.43 8.98
N CYS A 55 12.33 -9.56 8.90
CA CYS A 55 10.89 -9.59 8.62
C CYS A 55 10.05 -8.87 9.68
N LEU A 56 10.48 -8.84 10.94
CA LEU A 56 9.84 -8.08 12.01
C LEU A 56 10.16 -6.59 11.88
N ARG A 57 11.43 -6.23 11.63
CA ARG A 57 11.84 -4.83 11.47
C ARG A 57 11.12 -4.12 10.32
N THR A 58 10.76 -4.83 9.25
CA THR A 58 10.00 -4.25 8.13
C THR A 58 8.48 -4.33 8.31
N CYS A 59 7.97 -5.04 9.32
CA CYS A 59 6.54 -5.32 9.44
C CYS A 59 5.78 -4.10 9.96
N ARG A 60 5.01 -3.43 9.08
CA ARG A 60 4.17 -2.25 9.39
C ARG A 60 3.13 -2.45 10.50
N SER A 61 2.82 -3.68 10.85
CA SER A 61 1.92 -4.01 11.96
C SER A 61 2.56 -3.80 13.33
N LEU A 62 3.90 -3.69 13.39
CA LEU A 62 4.62 -3.31 14.60
C LEU A 62 4.78 -1.78 14.68
N PRO A 63 4.83 -1.19 15.87
CA PRO A 63 5.05 0.25 16.02
C PRO A 63 6.41 0.68 15.43
N PHE A 64 6.39 1.66 14.51
CA PHE A 64 7.61 2.30 13.99
C PHE A 64 7.95 3.60 14.72
N TYR A 65 6.94 4.28 15.26
CA TYR A 65 7.10 5.57 15.91
C TYR A 65 6.98 5.39 17.42
N THR A 66 8.00 5.84 18.15
CA THR A 66 8.08 5.78 19.61
C THR A 66 7.54 7.05 20.28
N ALA A 67 7.31 8.12 19.49
CA ALA A 67 6.78 9.39 19.95
C ALA A 67 6.00 10.10 18.83
N PRO A 68 5.01 10.96 19.18
CA PRO A 68 4.32 11.81 18.22
C PRO A 68 5.31 12.64 17.39
N GLN A 69 5.05 12.75 16.08
CA GLN A 69 5.84 13.57 15.16
C GLN A 69 5.01 14.79 14.73
N THR A 70 5.64 15.95 14.61
CA THR A 70 5.01 17.10 13.96
C THR A 70 4.94 16.83 12.45
N VAL A 71 3.74 16.92 11.88
CA VAL A 71 3.50 16.66 10.45
C VAL A 71 2.72 17.80 9.81
N TYR A 72 2.93 17.99 8.51
CA TYR A 72 2.06 18.84 7.70
C TYR A 72 0.96 17.98 7.07
N ALA A 73 -0.28 18.44 7.18
CA ALA A 73 -1.44 17.81 6.56
C ALA A 73 -2.14 18.82 5.65
N CYS A 74 -2.63 18.37 4.50
CA CYS A 74 -3.46 19.16 3.62
C CYS A 74 -4.70 18.39 3.21
N ARG A 75 -5.78 19.12 2.92
CA ARG A 75 -7.01 18.59 2.33
C ARG A 75 -7.65 19.66 1.48
N SER A 76 -8.38 19.25 0.44
CA SER A 76 -9.16 20.18 -0.36
C SER A 76 -10.26 20.84 0.47
N ARG A 77 -10.54 22.12 0.22
CA ARG A 77 -11.70 22.83 0.78
C ARG A 77 -13.01 22.45 0.09
N ASP A 78 -12.93 21.93 -1.13
CA ASP A 78 -14.07 21.44 -1.90
C ASP A 78 -14.56 20.09 -1.33
N THR A 79 -15.78 20.10 -0.80
CA THR A 79 -16.45 18.94 -0.20
C THR A 79 -16.81 17.87 -1.23
N GLY A 80 -17.24 18.27 -2.44
CA GLY A 80 -17.59 17.36 -3.52
C GLY A 80 -16.36 16.63 -4.08
N LEU A 81 -15.23 17.35 -4.21
CA LEU A 81 -13.96 16.73 -4.58
C LEU A 81 -13.48 15.76 -3.50
N ARG A 82 -13.54 16.15 -2.23
CA ARG A 82 -13.17 15.27 -1.10
C ARG A 82 -13.94 13.96 -1.09
N ALA A 83 -15.25 14.01 -1.34
CA ALA A 83 -16.09 12.81 -1.36
C ALA A 83 -15.69 11.81 -2.46
N ARG A 84 -14.99 12.26 -3.51
CA ARG A 84 -14.61 11.44 -4.67
C ARG A 84 -13.09 11.23 -4.80
N SER A 85 -12.30 11.59 -3.78
CA SER A 85 -10.84 11.53 -3.81
C SER A 85 -10.28 10.95 -2.52
N SER A 86 -9.70 9.75 -2.59
CA SER A 86 -9.13 9.05 -1.42
C SER A 86 -8.00 9.82 -0.73
N SER A 87 -7.30 10.69 -1.48
CA SER A 87 -6.24 11.58 -0.96
C SER A 87 -6.76 12.86 -0.27
N GLY A 88 -8.07 12.98 -0.02
CA GLY A 88 -8.69 14.21 0.48
C GLY A 88 -8.62 15.39 -0.50
N GLY A 89 -8.32 15.12 -1.77
CA GLY A 89 -8.21 16.10 -2.86
C GLY A 89 -6.78 16.61 -3.13
N ALA A 90 -5.78 16.16 -2.35
CA ALA A 90 -4.38 16.56 -2.56
C ALA A 90 -3.84 16.09 -3.92
N PHE A 91 -4.13 14.83 -4.32
CA PHE A 91 -3.77 14.30 -5.63
C PHE A 91 -4.31 15.19 -6.76
N THR A 92 -5.61 15.50 -6.73
CA THR A 92 -6.25 16.32 -7.77
C THR A 92 -5.66 17.72 -7.84
N ALA A 93 -5.37 18.34 -6.69
CA ALA A 93 -4.76 19.66 -6.65
C ALA A 93 -3.40 19.68 -7.36
N LEU A 94 -2.55 18.68 -7.12
CA LEU A 94 -1.25 18.54 -7.77
C LEU A 94 -1.39 18.18 -9.26
N ALA A 95 -2.25 17.21 -9.58
CA ALA A 95 -2.48 16.75 -10.94
C ALA A 95 -2.97 17.86 -11.88
N ARG A 96 -3.86 18.73 -11.39
CA ARG A 96 -4.32 19.92 -12.16
C ARG A 96 -3.16 20.87 -12.51
N GLN A 97 -2.15 21.01 -11.64
CA GLN A 97 -0.99 21.84 -11.95
C GLN A 97 -0.12 21.22 -13.05
N VAL A 98 0.03 19.90 -13.06
CA VAL A 98 0.74 19.18 -14.13
C VAL A 98 0.02 19.37 -15.47
N ILE A 99 -1.28 19.13 -15.50
CA ILE A 99 -2.11 19.27 -16.71
C ILE A 99 -2.10 20.72 -17.22
N ALA A 100 -2.24 21.70 -16.33
CA ALA A 100 -2.20 23.13 -16.70
C ALA A 100 -0.86 23.55 -17.35
N ARG A 101 0.22 22.82 -17.09
CA ARG A 101 1.54 23.02 -17.70
C ARG A 101 1.76 22.18 -18.97
N GLY A 102 0.69 21.57 -19.51
CA GLY A 102 0.75 20.70 -20.68
C GLY A 102 1.29 19.29 -20.41
N GLY A 103 1.44 18.91 -19.13
CA GLY A 103 1.89 17.58 -18.73
C GLY A 103 0.78 16.54 -18.70
N TYR A 104 1.18 15.27 -18.55
CA TYR A 104 0.27 14.14 -18.40
C TYR A 104 0.37 13.56 -16.99
N VAL A 105 -0.76 13.06 -16.48
CA VAL A 105 -0.83 12.37 -15.19
C VAL A 105 -1.12 10.90 -15.44
N CYS A 106 -0.15 10.03 -15.12
CA CYS A 106 -0.29 8.58 -15.24
C CYS A 106 -0.77 7.98 -13.92
N GLY A 107 -1.71 7.04 -13.95
CA GLY A 107 -2.14 6.33 -12.74
C GLY A 107 -2.93 5.07 -13.05
N ALA A 108 -3.23 4.29 -12.03
CA ALA A 108 -4.18 3.18 -12.15
C ALA A 108 -5.61 3.73 -12.05
N GLY A 109 -6.49 3.30 -12.94
CA GLY A 109 -7.90 3.67 -12.99
C GLY A 109 -8.77 2.44 -13.21
N TYR A 110 -9.97 2.44 -12.64
CA TYR A 110 -10.97 1.43 -12.99
C TYR A 110 -11.55 1.74 -14.38
N VAL A 111 -11.76 0.70 -15.16
CA VAL A 111 -12.59 0.72 -16.37
C VAL A 111 -13.79 -0.21 -16.15
N ASP A 112 -14.84 -0.03 -16.96
CA ASP A 112 -16.04 -0.89 -16.98
C ASP A 112 -16.68 -1.10 -15.59
N GLY A 113 -16.96 0.00 -14.88
CA GLY A 113 -17.69 -0.05 -13.61
C GLY A 113 -16.95 -0.79 -12.48
N CYS A 114 -15.62 -0.68 -12.43
CA CYS A 114 -14.72 -1.38 -11.50
C CYS A 114 -14.43 -2.86 -11.83
N GLY A 115 -14.81 -3.34 -13.02
CA GLY A 115 -14.51 -4.71 -13.45
C GLY A 115 -13.03 -4.96 -13.76
N GLU A 116 -12.28 -3.93 -14.14
CA GLU A 116 -10.85 -4.05 -14.46
C GLU A 116 -10.08 -2.79 -14.04
N VAL A 117 -8.82 -2.97 -13.64
CA VAL A 117 -7.87 -1.87 -13.39
C VAL A 117 -6.89 -1.77 -14.55
N ARG A 118 -6.79 -0.60 -15.16
CA ARG A 118 -5.80 -0.29 -16.22
C ARG A 118 -4.94 0.89 -15.83
N HIS A 119 -3.73 0.95 -16.40
CA HIS A 119 -2.96 2.18 -16.41
C HIS A 119 -3.60 3.18 -17.39
N LEU A 120 -3.96 4.36 -16.89
CA LEU A 120 -4.58 5.43 -17.66
C LEU A 120 -3.70 6.69 -17.64
N LEU A 121 -3.81 7.45 -18.73
CA LEU A 121 -3.21 8.78 -18.89
C LEU A 121 -4.31 9.83 -18.83
N ALA A 122 -4.19 10.79 -17.91
CA ALA A 122 -5.08 11.93 -17.82
C ALA A 122 -4.40 13.20 -18.33
N ARG A 123 -5.09 13.88 -19.25
CA ARG A 123 -4.73 15.19 -19.81
C ARG A 123 -5.81 16.26 -19.61
N ASP A 124 -6.92 15.88 -18.97
CA ASP A 124 -8.06 16.74 -18.70
C ASP A 124 -8.76 16.30 -17.42
N GLU A 125 -9.72 17.11 -16.96
CA GLU A 125 -10.42 16.93 -15.70
C GLU A 125 -11.28 15.65 -15.65
N THR A 126 -11.84 15.27 -16.80
CA THR A 126 -12.70 14.09 -16.98
C THR A 126 -11.87 12.81 -16.85
N ALA A 127 -10.77 12.71 -17.60
CA ALA A 127 -9.85 11.59 -17.51
C ALA A 127 -9.23 11.49 -16.10
N LEU A 128 -8.95 12.62 -15.45
CA LEU A 128 -8.40 12.66 -14.11
C LEU A 128 -9.35 12.08 -13.05
N ASP A 129 -10.68 12.15 -13.23
CA ASP A 129 -11.65 11.62 -12.26
C ASP A 129 -11.49 10.11 -12.06
N ASN A 130 -11.15 9.38 -13.12
CA ASN A 130 -10.90 7.93 -13.08
C ASN A 130 -9.68 7.55 -12.21
N LEU A 131 -8.81 8.52 -11.89
CA LEU A 131 -7.59 8.29 -11.13
C LEU A 131 -7.72 8.61 -9.63
N ARG A 132 -8.79 9.27 -9.17
CA ARG A 132 -8.89 9.86 -7.82
C ARG A 132 -9.19 8.88 -6.68
N ARG A 133 -9.74 7.71 -7.01
CA ARG A 133 -10.24 6.73 -6.03
C ARG A 133 -9.23 5.62 -5.77
N SER A 134 -9.38 4.95 -4.63
CA SER A 134 -8.67 3.71 -4.33
C SER A 134 -9.17 2.61 -5.26
N LYS A 135 -8.29 1.67 -5.61
CA LYS A 135 -8.60 0.48 -6.39
C LYS A 135 -8.26 -0.75 -5.56
#